data_AF-A0A958M6Y3-F1
#
_entry.id   AF-A0A958M6Y3-F1
#
_cell.length_a   1.000
_cell.length_b   1.000
_cell.length_c   1.000
_cell.angle_alpha   90.00
_cell.angle_beta   90.00
_cell.angle_gamma   90.00
#
_symmetry.space_group_name_H-M   'P 1'
#
loop_
_entity.id
_entity.type
_entity.pdbx_description
1 polymer ?
#
loop_
_entity_poly.entity_id
_entity_poly.type
_entity_poly.pdbx_seq_one_letter_code
_entity_poly.pdbx_strand_id
1 'polypeptide(L)'
;HTTIFPPYFVAGAIFSGFAMVNTLLIIMRKVCNLEAYITVQHIELMNIVIMITGSIVGCAYITELFIAWYSGVEYEQYAFLNRATGPYAWAYWSMMTCNVFSPQFMWFKRLRTSIMFSFFISIVVNIGMWFERFVIIVTSLHRDYLPSSWTMFSPTFVDIGIFVGTIGFFFVLFLLYSRTFPVIAQAEVKSILKASGEKYKKLREAGKPLYQMPATKGATKVEEAPKAEANEEHVSTLLEAIGKFDPETQTADDLKKVKGIGPQMEQALNQIGIYTFAQVSKMTEKEYDLLDSITGSFPGRAQRDDWAGQAKKLNEDKA
;
A
#
# COMPACT_ATOMS: atom_id res chain seq x y z
N HIS A 1 -27.40 -4.28 15.80
CA HIS A 1 -27.18 -3.86 14.38
C HIS A 1 -26.12 -2.78 14.35
N THR A 2 -25.11 -2.84 13.48
CA THR A 2 -23.96 -1.91 13.51
C THR A 2 -23.62 -1.32 12.14
N THR A 3 -23.10 -0.09 12.14
CA THR A 3 -22.70 0.66 10.93
C THR A 3 -21.24 0.47 10.55
N ILE A 4 -20.43 -0.16 11.42
CA ILE A 4 -18.98 -0.35 11.18
C ILE A 4 -18.68 -1.55 10.27
N PHE A 5 -19.65 -2.43 10.03
CA PHE A 5 -19.46 -3.66 9.26
C PHE A 5 -18.94 -3.46 7.83
N PRO A 6 -19.39 -2.48 7.02
CA PRO A 6 -18.88 -2.32 5.66
C PRO A 6 -17.36 -2.12 5.58
N PRO A 7 -16.75 -1.10 6.23
CA PRO A 7 -15.29 -0.94 6.19
C PRO A 7 -14.55 -2.06 6.92
N TYR A 8 -15.12 -2.59 8.00
CA TYR A 8 -14.56 -3.71 8.76
C TYR A 8 -14.42 -4.98 7.91
N PHE A 9 -15.47 -5.36 7.19
CA PHE A 9 -15.44 -6.55 6.35
C PHE A 9 -14.53 -6.41 5.14
N VAL A 10 -14.37 -5.19 4.60
CA VAL A 10 -13.36 -4.90 3.58
C VAL A 10 -11.95 -5.09 4.14
N ALA A 11 -11.66 -4.55 5.33
CA ALA A 11 -10.37 -4.75 5.99
C ALA A 11 -10.09 -6.23 6.28
N GLY A 12 -11.10 -6.96 6.77
CA GLY A 12 -11.03 -8.40 7.00
C GLY A 12 -10.80 -9.21 5.71
N ALA A 13 -11.43 -8.83 4.60
CA ALA A 13 -11.23 -9.48 3.30
C ALA A 13 -9.81 -9.28 2.75
N ILE A 14 -9.24 -8.08 2.93
CA ILE A 14 -7.83 -7.82 2.58
C ILE A 14 -6.92 -8.66 3.49
N PHE A 15 -7.18 -8.69 4.79
CA PHE A 15 -6.39 -9.44 5.76
C PHE A 15 -6.34 -10.96 5.45
N SER A 16 -7.49 -11.61 5.28
CA SER A 16 -7.54 -13.05 4.93
C SER A 16 -7.07 -13.32 3.50
N GLY A 17 -7.39 -12.44 2.55
CA GLY A 17 -6.98 -12.58 1.15
C GLY A 17 -5.45 -12.59 1.01
N PHE A 18 -4.76 -11.63 1.61
CA PHE A 18 -3.31 -11.59 1.59
C PHE A 18 -2.68 -12.76 2.35
N ALA A 19 -3.29 -13.23 3.45
CA ALA A 19 -2.83 -14.44 4.13
C ALA A 19 -2.90 -15.66 3.21
N MET A 20 -4.03 -15.87 2.52
CA MET A 20 -4.19 -16.97 1.56
C MET A 20 -3.20 -16.87 0.38
N VAL A 21 -3.02 -15.69 -0.19
CA VAL A 21 -2.03 -15.48 -1.27
C VAL A 21 -0.62 -15.78 -0.77
N ASN A 22 -0.27 -15.42 0.47
CA ASN A 22 1.04 -15.68 1.04
C ASN A 22 1.30 -17.20 1.15
N THR A 23 0.32 -17.98 1.64
CA THR A 23 0.44 -19.45 1.68
C THR A 23 0.70 -20.05 0.29
N LEU A 24 -0.05 -19.61 -0.73
CA LEU A 24 0.10 -20.14 -2.09
C LEU A 24 1.41 -19.73 -2.73
N LEU A 25 1.82 -18.47 -2.57
CA LEU A 25 3.09 -17.97 -3.14
C LEU A 25 4.30 -18.67 -2.53
N ILE A 26 4.29 -18.93 -1.22
CA ILE A 26 5.40 -19.66 -0.56
C ILE A 26 5.54 -21.07 -1.13
N ILE A 27 4.43 -21.78 -1.34
CA ILE A 27 4.44 -23.13 -1.93
C ILE A 27 4.87 -23.06 -3.40
N MET A 28 4.25 -22.21 -4.20
CA MET A 28 4.57 -22.04 -5.63
C MET A 28 6.02 -21.64 -5.87
N ARG A 29 6.57 -20.79 -5.01
CA ARG A 29 7.98 -20.36 -5.06
C ARG A 29 8.92 -21.56 -5.09
N LYS A 30 8.63 -22.61 -4.29
CA LYS A 30 9.43 -23.83 -4.22
C LYS A 30 9.08 -24.84 -5.31
N VAL A 31 7.80 -25.07 -5.59
CA VAL A 31 7.36 -26.07 -6.56
C VAL A 31 7.71 -25.68 -8.01
N CYS A 32 7.54 -24.42 -8.36
CA CYS A 32 7.78 -23.91 -9.72
C CYS A 32 9.19 -23.30 -9.90
N ASN A 33 10.08 -23.40 -8.89
CA ASN A 33 11.42 -22.82 -8.90
C ASN A 33 11.46 -21.30 -9.19
N LEU A 34 10.43 -20.56 -8.75
CA LEU A 34 10.29 -19.11 -8.99
C LEU A 34 11.00 -18.23 -7.95
N GLU A 35 12.02 -18.79 -7.28
CA GLU A 35 12.74 -18.16 -6.18
C GLU A 35 13.45 -16.85 -6.55
N ALA A 36 13.85 -16.71 -7.81
CA ALA A 36 14.51 -15.54 -8.35
C ALA A 36 13.55 -14.36 -8.60
N TYR A 37 12.26 -14.66 -8.85
CA TYR A 37 11.23 -13.65 -9.10
C TYR A 37 10.51 -13.29 -7.80
N ILE A 38 10.08 -14.30 -7.04
CA ILE A 38 9.39 -14.12 -5.75
C ILE A 38 10.46 -14.05 -4.65
N THR A 39 10.99 -12.85 -4.44
CA THR A 39 11.98 -12.59 -3.41
C THR A 39 11.36 -12.54 -2.01
N VAL A 40 12.20 -12.63 -0.97
CA VAL A 40 11.80 -12.49 0.45
C VAL A 40 11.06 -11.17 0.71
N GLN A 41 11.27 -10.16 -0.13
CA GLN A 41 10.66 -8.84 0.03
C GLN A 41 9.21 -8.79 -0.39
N HIS A 42 8.82 -9.58 -1.38
CA HIS A 42 7.41 -9.73 -1.71
C HIS A 42 6.67 -10.28 -0.48
N ILE A 43 7.24 -11.30 0.17
CA ILE A 43 6.70 -11.87 1.41
C ILE A 43 6.71 -10.85 2.55
N GLU A 44 7.81 -10.10 2.74
CA GLU A 44 7.88 -9.06 3.76
C GLU A 44 6.82 -7.96 3.56
N LEU A 45 6.66 -7.45 2.34
CA LEU A 45 5.66 -6.43 2.02
C LEU A 45 4.23 -6.94 2.23
N MET A 46 3.95 -8.19 1.84
CA MET A 46 2.65 -8.81 2.11
C MET A 46 2.39 -8.93 3.62
N ASN A 47 3.39 -9.34 4.40
CA ASN A 47 3.27 -9.40 5.86
C ASN A 47 3.04 -8.01 6.49
N ILE A 48 3.61 -6.94 5.93
CA ILE A 48 3.32 -5.55 6.36
C ILE A 48 1.86 -5.21 6.09
N VAL A 49 1.32 -5.57 4.92
CA VAL A 49 -0.10 -5.34 4.61
C VAL A 49 -0.99 -6.10 5.59
N ILE A 50 -0.71 -7.39 5.84
CA ILE A 50 -1.41 -8.23 6.82
C ILE A 50 -1.36 -7.60 8.23
N MET A 51 -0.20 -7.07 8.64
CA MET A 51 -0.03 -6.41 9.93
C MET A 51 -0.91 -5.15 10.05
N ILE A 52 -0.92 -4.32 9.02
CA ILE A 52 -1.70 -3.07 8.99
C ILE A 52 -3.19 -3.38 9.03
N THR A 53 -3.67 -4.26 8.15
CA THR A 53 -5.10 -4.60 8.07
C THR A 53 -5.58 -5.37 9.30
N GLY A 54 -4.74 -6.24 9.86
CA GLY A 54 -5.01 -6.90 11.14
C GLY A 54 -5.13 -5.91 12.31
N SER A 55 -4.35 -4.83 12.30
CA SER A 55 -4.47 -3.76 13.30
C SER A 55 -5.78 -2.97 13.13
N ILE A 56 -6.21 -2.69 11.89
CA ILE A 56 -7.51 -2.05 11.61
C ILE A 56 -8.66 -2.91 12.09
N VAL A 57 -8.61 -4.22 11.82
CA VAL A 57 -9.58 -5.22 12.31
C VAL A 57 -9.61 -5.25 13.85
N GLY A 58 -8.43 -5.23 14.49
CA GLY A 58 -8.32 -5.12 15.95
C GLY A 58 -8.97 -3.86 16.53
N CYS A 59 -8.77 -2.70 15.90
CA CYS A 59 -9.44 -1.45 16.28
C CYS A 59 -10.97 -1.54 16.16
N ALA A 60 -11.48 -2.22 15.12
CA ALA A 60 -12.91 -2.44 14.95
C ALA A 60 -13.49 -3.30 16.09
N TYR A 61 -12.80 -4.38 16.52
CA TYR A 61 -13.24 -5.19 17.66
C TYR A 61 -13.32 -4.37 18.96
N ILE A 62 -12.32 -3.53 19.22
CA ILE A 62 -12.31 -2.66 20.41
C ILE A 62 -13.47 -1.66 20.33
N THR A 63 -13.71 -1.09 19.16
CA THR A 63 -14.82 -0.15 18.93
C THR A 63 -16.17 -0.82 19.17
N GLU A 64 -16.36 -2.05 18.71
CA GLU A 64 -17.58 -2.82 18.97
C GLU A 64 -17.81 -3.08 20.46
N LEU A 65 -16.77 -3.51 21.17
CA LEU A 65 -16.85 -3.72 22.62
C LEU A 65 -17.15 -2.41 23.36
N PHE A 66 -16.52 -1.31 22.95
CA PHE A 66 -16.74 0.01 23.53
C PHE A 66 -18.18 0.49 23.29
N ILE A 67 -18.69 0.38 22.07
CA ILE A 67 -20.05 0.81 21.73
C ILE A 67 -21.09 -0.09 22.42
N ALA A 68 -20.86 -1.39 22.53
CA ALA A 68 -21.75 -2.29 23.27
C ALA A 68 -21.87 -1.88 24.74
N TRP A 69 -20.76 -1.54 25.38
CA TRP A 69 -20.76 -1.02 26.74
C TRP A 69 -21.43 0.37 26.84
N TYR A 70 -21.07 1.28 25.93
CA TYR A 70 -21.53 2.68 25.92
C TYR A 70 -23.01 2.83 25.55
N SER A 71 -23.58 1.97 24.70
CA SER A 71 -24.92 2.10 24.16
C SER A 71 -26.03 2.02 25.22
N GLY A 72 -25.78 1.41 26.37
CA GLY A 72 -26.79 1.22 27.43
C GLY A 72 -27.97 0.32 27.08
N VAL A 73 -27.94 -0.36 25.92
CA VAL A 73 -28.99 -1.29 25.49
C VAL A 73 -28.65 -2.69 26.01
N GLU A 74 -29.47 -3.23 26.91
CA GLU A 74 -29.25 -4.52 27.58
C GLU A 74 -29.07 -5.68 26.58
N TYR A 75 -29.81 -5.68 25.46
CA TYR A 75 -29.68 -6.71 24.43
C TYR A 75 -28.33 -6.72 23.73
N GLU A 76 -27.77 -5.55 23.40
CA GLU A 76 -26.44 -5.45 22.78
C GLU A 76 -25.35 -5.83 23.79
N GLN A 77 -25.47 -5.39 25.05
CA GLN A 77 -24.56 -5.81 26.13
C GLN A 77 -24.60 -7.32 26.36
N TYR A 78 -25.80 -7.92 26.39
CA TYR A 78 -25.98 -9.36 26.53
C TYR A 78 -25.41 -10.13 25.34
N ALA A 79 -25.58 -9.63 24.10
CA ALA A 79 -25.02 -10.26 22.91
C ALA A 79 -23.48 -10.37 23.00
N PHE A 80 -22.78 -9.32 23.45
CA PHE A 80 -21.33 -9.35 23.64
C PHE A 80 -20.90 -10.18 24.86
N LEU A 81 -21.69 -10.16 25.95
CA LEU A 81 -21.43 -11.03 27.10
C LEU A 81 -21.57 -12.51 26.71
N ASN A 82 -22.59 -12.87 25.93
CA ASN A 82 -22.79 -14.21 25.40
C ASN A 82 -21.64 -14.64 24.47
N ARG A 83 -21.06 -13.72 23.69
CA ARG A 83 -19.84 -14.01 22.92
C ARG A 83 -18.65 -14.34 23.83
N ALA A 84 -18.47 -13.60 24.93
CA ALA A 84 -17.32 -13.74 25.80
C ALA A 84 -17.40 -14.94 26.77
N THR A 85 -18.59 -15.23 27.32
CA THR A 85 -18.78 -16.25 28.38
C THR A 85 -19.84 -17.31 28.05
N GLY A 86 -20.48 -17.23 26.89
CA GLY A 86 -21.51 -18.19 26.47
C GLY A 86 -20.96 -19.50 25.92
N PRO A 87 -21.82 -20.37 25.33
CA PRO A 87 -21.43 -21.70 24.88
C PRO A 87 -20.45 -21.70 23.70
N TYR A 88 -20.36 -20.58 22.97
CA TYR A 88 -19.40 -20.37 21.89
C TYR A 88 -18.21 -19.48 22.29
N ALA A 89 -17.97 -19.29 23.60
CA ALA A 89 -16.84 -18.52 24.10
C ALA A 89 -15.50 -19.03 23.55
N TRP A 90 -15.32 -20.34 23.44
CA TRP A 90 -14.10 -20.94 22.86
C TRP A 90 -13.84 -20.45 21.43
N ALA A 91 -14.89 -20.28 20.61
CA ALA A 91 -14.76 -19.79 19.24
C ALA A 91 -14.41 -18.30 19.21
N TYR A 92 -15.05 -17.50 20.08
CA TYR A 92 -14.75 -16.07 20.23
C TYR A 92 -13.31 -15.83 20.71
N TRP A 93 -12.87 -16.51 21.77
CA TRP A 93 -11.51 -16.37 22.29
C TRP A 93 -10.45 -16.87 21.32
N SER A 94 -10.72 -17.97 20.60
CA SER A 94 -9.83 -18.46 19.54
C SER A 94 -9.71 -17.43 18.41
N MET A 95 -10.83 -16.88 17.96
CA MET A 95 -10.86 -15.83 16.93
C MET A 95 -10.09 -14.58 17.35
N MET A 96 -10.38 -14.04 18.55
CA MET A 96 -9.68 -12.87 19.08
C MET A 96 -8.18 -13.15 19.22
N THR A 97 -7.81 -14.33 19.70
CA THR A 97 -6.39 -14.68 19.86
C THR A 97 -5.69 -14.75 18.51
N CYS A 98 -6.27 -15.43 17.53
CA CYS A 98 -5.68 -15.55 16.20
C CYS A 98 -5.60 -14.20 15.49
N ASN A 99 -6.68 -13.42 15.46
CA ASN A 99 -6.72 -12.19 14.65
C ASN A 99 -6.00 -11.02 15.32
N VAL A 100 -5.98 -10.95 16.66
CA VAL A 100 -5.31 -9.85 17.36
C VAL A 100 -3.82 -10.14 17.53
N PHE A 101 -3.40 -11.34 17.96
CA PHE A 101 -1.97 -11.59 18.23
C PHE A 101 -1.14 -11.91 16.98
N SER A 102 -1.66 -12.70 16.05
CA SER A 102 -0.91 -13.12 14.85
C SER A 102 -0.28 -11.96 14.07
N PRO A 103 -1.00 -10.86 13.75
CA PRO A 103 -0.40 -9.73 13.05
C PRO A 103 0.63 -8.97 13.90
N GLN A 104 0.54 -8.98 15.23
CA GLN A 104 1.49 -8.24 16.08
C GLN A 104 2.88 -8.86 16.06
N PHE A 105 3.01 -10.16 15.80
CA PHE A 105 4.33 -10.77 15.62
C PHE A 105 5.09 -10.22 14.39
N MET A 106 4.38 -9.64 13.41
CA MET A 106 4.98 -9.06 12.21
C MET A 106 5.66 -7.70 12.44
N TRP A 107 5.53 -7.10 13.64
CA TRP A 107 6.33 -5.93 14.03
C TRP A 107 7.83 -6.28 14.13
N PHE A 108 8.15 -7.51 14.53
CA PHE A 108 9.52 -7.95 14.65
C PHE A 108 10.09 -8.30 13.28
N LYS A 109 11.01 -7.48 12.78
CA LYS A 109 11.66 -7.68 11.47
C LYS A 109 12.21 -9.11 11.29
N ARG A 110 12.80 -9.69 12.34
CA ARG A 110 13.34 -11.06 12.32
C ARG A 110 12.28 -12.12 12.00
N LEU A 111 11.07 -11.95 12.55
CA LEU A 111 9.94 -12.86 12.30
C LEU A 111 9.31 -12.59 10.94
N ARG A 112 9.16 -11.31 10.59
CA ARG A 112 8.55 -10.88 9.33
C ARG A 112 9.33 -11.32 8.08
N THR A 113 10.65 -11.40 8.16
CA THR A 113 11.50 -11.85 7.04
C THR A 113 11.71 -13.37 7.00
N SER A 114 11.10 -14.12 7.91
CA SER A 114 11.18 -15.59 7.93
C SER A 114 10.04 -16.20 7.12
N ILE A 115 10.39 -16.91 6.04
CA ILE A 115 9.41 -17.58 5.16
C ILE A 115 8.60 -18.62 5.94
N MET A 116 9.27 -19.43 6.78
CA MET A 116 8.62 -20.49 7.55
C MET A 116 7.61 -19.92 8.55
N PHE A 117 7.99 -18.83 9.24
CA PHE A 117 7.11 -18.17 10.21
C PHE A 117 5.90 -17.53 9.50
N SER A 118 6.15 -16.87 8.37
CA SER A 118 5.10 -16.25 7.55
C SER A 118 4.06 -17.27 7.07
N PHE A 119 4.50 -18.45 6.65
CA PHE A 119 3.63 -19.55 6.22
C PHE A 119 2.72 -20.05 7.34
N PHE A 120 3.27 -20.24 8.55
CA PHE A 120 2.47 -20.66 9.70
C PHE A 120 1.45 -19.60 10.09
N ILE A 121 1.87 -18.33 10.19
CA ILE A 121 0.98 -17.23 10.56
C ILE A 121 -0.13 -17.04 9.52
N SER A 122 0.14 -17.18 8.23
CA SER A 122 -0.91 -17.05 7.22
C SER A 122 -2.02 -18.11 7.36
N ILE A 123 -1.68 -19.33 7.78
CA ILE A 123 -2.68 -20.37 8.06
C ILE A 123 -3.50 -19.99 9.30
N VAL A 124 -2.83 -19.57 10.37
CA VAL A 124 -3.50 -19.15 11.63
C VAL A 124 -4.46 -17.98 11.38
N VAL A 125 -4.06 -17.00 10.57
CA VAL A 125 -4.91 -15.87 10.17
C VAL A 125 -6.16 -16.35 9.42
N ASN A 126 -6.02 -17.24 8.45
CA ASN A 126 -7.18 -17.75 7.72
C ASN A 126 -8.15 -18.53 8.61
N ILE A 127 -7.63 -19.31 9.57
CA ILE A 127 -8.45 -20.00 10.58
C ILE A 127 -9.18 -18.99 11.46
N GLY A 128 -8.49 -17.96 11.96
CA GLY A 128 -9.07 -16.90 12.78
C GLY A 128 -10.17 -16.12 12.04
N MET A 129 -9.96 -15.82 10.76
CA MET A 129 -10.95 -15.15 9.92
C MET A 129 -12.15 -16.03 9.55
N TRP A 130 -11.98 -17.35 9.49
CA TRP A 130 -13.11 -18.27 9.39
C TRP A 130 -13.95 -18.23 10.67
N PHE A 131 -13.30 -18.28 11.85
CA PHE A 131 -14.00 -18.15 13.12
C PHE A 131 -14.68 -16.79 13.28
N GLU A 132 -14.10 -15.71 12.76
CA GLU A 132 -14.75 -14.38 12.76
C GLU A 132 -16.14 -14.45 12.14
N ARG A 133 -16.26 -15.04 10.94
CA ARG A 133 -17.54 -15.16 10.24
C ARG A 133 -18.50 -16.08 10.96
N PHE A 134 -17.99 -17.21 11.45
CA PHE A 134 -18.78 -18.13 12.26
C PHE A 134 -19.33 -17.45 13.52
N VAL A 135 -18.50 -16.73 14.26
CA VAL A 135 -18.89 -16.04 15.49
C VAL A 135 -19.91 -14.96 15.19
N ILE A 136 -19.68 -14.08 14.21
CA ILE A 136 -20.63 -13.00 13.88
C ILE A 136 -22.01 -13.55 13.52
N ILE A 137 -22.08 -14.65 12.78
CA ILE A 137 -23.35 -15.23 12.33
C ILE A 137 -24.01 -16.05 13.45
N VAL A 138 -23.32 -17.07 13.97
CA VAL A 138 -23.94 -18.05 14.88
C VAL A 138 -24.21 -17.45 16.24
N THR A 139 -23.27 -16.68 16.81
CA THR A 139 -23.44 -16.12 18.17
C THR A 139 -24.52 -15.04 18.25
N SER A 140 -24.82 -14.38 17.13
CA SER A 140 -25.88 -13.38 17.05
C SER A 140 -27.26 -13.96 16.69
N LEU A 141 -27.33 -15.20 16.19
CA LEU A 141 -28.60 -15.85 15.82
C LEU A 141 -29.09 -16.84 16.87
N HIS A 142 -28.20 -17.59 17.52
CA HIS A 142 -28.63 -18.64 18.47
C HIS A 142 -29.20 -18.08 19.79
N ARG A 143 -28.94 -16.80 20.07
CA ARG A 143 -29.45 -16.02 21.21
C ARG A 143 -29.86 -14.65 20.69
N ASP A 144 -31.16 -14.49 20.45
CA ASP A 144 -31.76 -13.24 19.99
C ASP A 144 -32.71 -12.65 21.05
N TYR A 145 -33.60 -11.74 20.63
CA TYR A 145 -34.54 -11.03 21.49
C TYR A 145 -35.46 -11.94 22.32
N LEU A 146 -35.83 -13.14 21.82
CA LEU A 146 -36.82 -14.00 22.47
C LEU A 146 -36.16 -15.23 23.10
N PRO A 147 -36.14 -15.36 24.44
CA PRO A 147 -35.57 -16.52 25.12
C PRO A 147 -36.18 -17.86 24.70
N SER A 148 -37.44 -17.88 24.24
CA SER A 148 -38.11 -19.10 23.76
C SER A 148 -37.52 -19.66 22.46
N SER A 149 -36.85 -18.83 21.66
CA SER A 149 -36.27 -19.19 20.36
C SER A 149 -34.80 -19.61 20.46
N TRP A 150 -34.26 -19.58 21.67
CA TRP A 150 -32.86 -19.87 21.93
C TRP A 150 -32.51 -21.33 21.61
N THR A 151 -31.57 -21.51 20.69
CA THR A 151 -31.16 -22.83 20.21
C THR A 151 -29.64 -22.97 20.18
N MET A 152 -29.14 -24.12 19.75
CA MET A 152 -27.73 -24.41 19.55
C MET A 152 -27.50 -24.85 18.11
N PHE A 153 -26.35 -24.47 17.56
CA PHE A 153 -25.88 -24.90 16.25
C PHE A 153 -24.79 -25.95 16.39
N SER A 154 -25.02 -27.13 15.81
CA SER A 154 -24.00 -28.16 15.62
C SER A 154 -23.95 -28.52 14.14
N PRO A 155 -22.79 -28.37 13.48
CA PRO A 155 -22.66 -28.73 12.07
C PRO A 155 -22.79 -30.24 11.90
N THR A 156 -23.38 -30.65 10.77
CA THR A 156 -23.43 -32.05 10.35
C THR A 156 -22.19 -32.42 9.54
N PHE A 157 -21.99 -33.71 9.30
CA PHE A 157 -20.89 -34.16 8.45
C PHE A 157 -21.02 -33.66 7.01
N VAL A 158 -22.24 -33.37 6.53
CA VAL A 158 -22.49 -32.84 5.19
C VAL A 158 -22.00 -31.40 5.08
N ASP A 159 -22.21 -30.57 6.11
CA ASP A 159 -21.72 -29.18 6.14
C ASP A 159 -20.19 -29.14 6.04
N ILE A 160 -19.51 -30.00 6.81
CA ILE A 160 -18.06 -30.15 6.79
C ILE A 160 -17.60 -30.70 5.44
N GLY A 161 -18.31 -31.70 4.91
CA GLY A 161 -18.00 -32.32 3.62
C GLY A 161 -18.06 -31.33 2.45
N ILE A 162 -19.09 -30.47 2.42
CA ILE A 162 -19.20 -29.40 1.42
C ILE A 162 -18.06 -28.40 1.57
N PHE A 163 -17.75 -27.96 2.80
CA PHE A 163 -16.63 -27.03 3.04
C PHE A 163 -15.29 -27.60 2.56
N VAL A 164 -14.95 -28.83 2.97
CA VAL A 164 -13.73 -29.52 2.51
C VAL A 164 -13.76 -29.74 0.99
N GLY A 165 -14.93 -30.06 0.43
CA GLY A 165 -15.13 -30.19 -1.01
C GLY A 165 -14.79 -28.90 -1.78
N THR A 166 -15.21 -27.74 -1.27
CA THR A 166 -14.87 -26.44 -1.89
C THR A 166 -13.37 -26.13 -1.84
N ILE A 167 -12.68 -26.52 -0.76
CA ILE A 167 -11.22 -26.41 -0.67
C ILE A 167 -10.56 -27.27 -1.74
N GLY A 168 -11.00 -28.53 -1.89
CA GLY A 168 -10.51 -29.44 -2.92
C GLY A 168 -10.75 -28.89 -4.33
N PHE A 169 -11.97 -28.41 -4.61
CA PHE A 169 -12.33 -27.83 -5.90
C PHE A 169 -11.50 -26.59 -6.23
N PHE A 170 -11.27 -25.71 -5.25
CA PHE A 170 -10.36 -24.57 -5.40
C PHE A 170 -8.96 -25.00 -5.82
N PHE A 171 -8.37 -25.99 -5.13
CA PHE A 171 -7.04 -26.47 -5.47
C PHE A 171 -6.98 -27.19 -6.83
N VAL A 172 -8.02 -27.93 -7.22
CA VAL A 172 -8.09 -28.53 -8.57
C VAL A 172 -8.01 -27.45 -9.64
N LEU A 173 -8.85 -26.40 -9.55
CA LEU A 173 -8.83 -25.30 -10.52
C LEU A 173 -7.52 -24.51 -10.48
N PHE A 174 -6.99 -24.23 -9.29
CA PHE A 174 -5.74 -23.50 -9.12
C PHE A 174 -4.54 -24.26 -9.69
N LEU A 175 -4.47 -25.58 -9.47
CA LEU A 175 -3.40 -26.42 -10.01
C LEU A 175 -3.50 -26.52 -11.53
N LEU A 176 -4.71 -26.70 -12.09
CA LEU A 176 -4.93 -26.64 -13.54
C LEU A 176 -4.46 -25.30 -14.12
N TYR A 177 -4.82 -24.19 -13.49
CA TYR A 177 -4.34 -22.86 -13.87
C TYR A 177 -2.82 -22.77 -13.84
N SER A 178 -2.18 -23.19 -12.74
CA SER A 178 -0.72 -23.13 -12.57
C SER A 178 0.06 -23.94 -13.61
N ARG A 179 -0.57 -24.97 -14.19
CA ARG A 179 0.02 -25.86 -15.18
C ARG A 179 -0.22 -25.39 -16.61
N THR A 180 -1.33 -24.70 -16.88
CA THR A 180 -1.76 -24.34 -18.23
C THR A 180 -1.46 -22.89 -18.61
N PHE A 181 -1.44 -21.97 -17.64
CA PHE A 181 -1.24 -20.54 -17.88
C PHE A 181 0.12 -20.05 -17.38
N PRO A 182 0.67 -18.96 -17.96
CA PRO A 182 1.85 -18.31 -17.43
C PRO A 182 1.54 -17.64 -16.10
N VAL A 183 2.07 -18.20 -15.01
CA VAL A 183 1.81 -17.76 -13.62
C VAL A 183 2.37 -16.37 -13.27
N ILE A 184 3.26 -15.83 -14.10
CA ILE A 184 3.83 -14.48 -13.95
C ILE A 184 3.51 -13.66 -15.20
N ALA A 185 2.98 -12.45 -15.01
CA ALA A 185 2.70 -11.49 -16.07
C ALA A 185 3.99 -10.99 -16.73
N GLN A 186 4.32 -11.53 -17.91
CA GLN A 186 5.58 -11.26 -18.61
C GLN A 186 5.75 -9.79 -19.06
N ALA A 187 4.66 -9.12 -19.44
CA ALA A 187 4.69 -7.74 -19.91
C ALA A 187 5.17 -6.77 -18.79
N GLU A 188 4.65 -6.95 -17.57
CA GLU A 188 4.99 -6.12 -16.41
C GLU A 188 6.39 -6.40 -15.87
N VAL A 189 6.79 -7.67 -15.79
CA VAL A 189 8.14 -8.00 -15.30
C VAL A 189 9.20 -7.39 -16.22
N LYS A 190 9.00 -7.40 -17.54
CA LYS A 190 9.94 -6.81 -18.50
C LYS A 190 10.04 -5.29 -18.38
N SER A 191 8.93 -4.58 -18.16
CA SER A 191 8.93 -3.12 -17.99
C SER A 191 9.66 -2.71 -16.69
N ILE A 192 9.41 -3.44 -15.60
CA ILE A 192 10.02 -3.17 -14.29
C ILE A 192 11.51 -3.48 -14.31
N LEU A 193 11.94 -4.60 -14.93
CA LEU A 193 13.35 -5.00 -14.93
C LEU A 193 14.24 -3.97 -15.63
N LYS A 194 13.73 -3.30 -16.66
CA LYS A 194 14.41 -2.17 -17.33
C LYS A 194 14.53 -0.92 -16.44
N ALA A 195 13.49 -0.62 -15.65
CA ALA A 195 13.46 0.57 -14.79
C ALA A 195 14.15 0.38 -13.42
N SER A 196 14.11 -0.84 -12.89
CA SER A 196 14.46 -1.17 -11.50
C SER A 196 15.71 -2.04 -11.37
N GLY A 197 16.12 -2.75 -12.43
CA GLY A 197 17.19 -3.76 -12.37
C GLY A 197 18.49 -3.25 -11.75
N GLU A 198 18.97 -2.07 -12.14
CA GLU A 198 20.21 -1.51 -11.62
C GLU A 198 20.09 -0.96 -10.19
N LYS A 199 18.99 -0.25 -9.89
CA LYS A 199 18.76 0.36 -8.56
C LYS A 199 18.59 -0.71 -7.49
N TYR A 200 17.82 -1.75 -7.78
CA TYR A 200 17.58 -2.85 -6.83
C TYR A 200 18.80 -3.75 -6.69
N LYS A 201 19.61 -3.93 -7.74
CA LYS A 201 20.91 -4.63 -7.64
C LYS A 201 21.85 -3.90 -6.68
N LYS A 202 22.01 -2.57 -6.83
CA LYS A 202 22.84 -1.73 -5.95
C LYS A 202 22.34 -1.72 -4.49
N LEU A 203 21.03 -1.60 -4.28
CA LEU A 203 20.46 -1.62 -2.92
C LEU A 203 20.58 -3.00 -2.25
N ARG A 204 20.52 -4.09 -3.03
CA ARG A 204 20.71 -5.46 -2.54
C ARG A 204 22.17 -5.69 -2.13
N GLU A 205 23.11 -5.22 -2.95
CA GLU A 205 24.55 -5.24 -2.65
C GLU A 205 24.87 -4.39 -1.41
N ALA A 206 24.15 -3.29 -1.18
CA ALA A 206 24.31 -2.42 -0.02
C ALA A 206 23.59 -2.89 1.26
N GLY A 207 22.89 -4.03 1.25
CA GLY A 207 22.18 -4.57 2.42
C GLY A 207 21.03 -3.70 2.96
N LYS A 208 20.56 -2.72 2.18
CA LYS A 208 19.46 -1.82 2.57
C LYS A 208 18.10 -2.44 2.23
N PRO A 209 17.02 -2.12 2.97
CA PRO A 209 15.68 -2.58 2.61
C PRO A 209 15.34 -2.08 1.19
N LEU A 210 14.93 -2.98 0.29
CA LEU A 210 14.61 -2.66 -1.10
C LEU A 210 13.24 -1.97 -1.27
N TYR A 211 12.68 -1.51 -0.16
CA TYR A 211 11.52 -0.65 -0.13
C TYR A 211 11.89 0.56 0.71
N GLN A 212 11.65 1.73 0.15
CA GLN A 212 11.53 2.96 0.89
C GLN A 212 10.02 3.16 1.02
N MET A 213 9.48 3.03 2.23
CA MET A 213 8.20 3.65 2.54
C MET A 213 8.38 5.12 2.14
N PRO A 214 7.47 5.74 1.35
CA PRO A 214 7.46 7.19 1.34
C PRO A 214 7.35 7.56 2.81
N ALA A 215 8.40 8.16 3.37
CA ALA A 215 8.30 8.68 4.72
C ALA A 215 7.05 9.54 4.68
N THR A 216 6.04 9.17 5.48
CA THR A 216 4.95 10.08 5.77
C THR A 216 5.68 11.30 6.29
N LYS A 217 5.79 12.34 5.46
CA LYS A 217 6.23 13.65 5.89
C LYS A 217 5.10 14.14 6.79
N GLY A 218 5.06 13.61 8.01
CA GLY A 218 4.55 14.37 9.14
C GLY A 218 5.31 15.68 9.10
N ALA A 219 4.54 16.77 9.09
CA ALA A 219 5.05 18.13 9.01
C ALA A 219 6.24 18.30 9.96
N THR A 220 7.44 18.21 9.42
CA THR A 220 8.67 18.50 10.15
C THR A 220 9.66 19.07 9.16
N LYS A 221 10.02 20.32 9.45
CA LYS A 221 11.20 21.08 9.08
C LYS A 221 11.96 20.61 7.85
N VAL A 222 12.06 21.54 6.90
CA VAL A 222 13.15 21.66 5.92
C VAL A 222 14.46 21.16 6.56
N GLU A 223 14.82 19.91 6.26
CA GLU A 223 16.20 19.44 6.40
C GLU A 223 16.94 20.04 5.21
N GLU A 224 17.95 20.85 5.54
CA GLU A 224 18.84 21.53 4.61
C GLU A 224 19.39 20.56 3.57
N ALA A 225 19.25 20.95 2.31
CA ALA A 225 19.88 20.28 1.19
C ALA A 225 21.42 20.28 1.37
N PRO A 226 22.12 19.23 0.90
CA PRO A 226 23.58 19.22 0.94
C PRO A 226 24.16 20.36 0.09
N LYS A 227 24.89 21.26 0.76
CA LYS A 227 25.81 22.31 0.29
C LYS A 227 26.00 22.50 -1.24
N ALA A 228 25.28 23.51 -1.73
CA ALA A 228 25.57 24.64 -2.63
C ALA A 228 26.80 24.74 -3.58
N GLU A 229 27.90 23.98 -3.48
CA GLU A 229 29.09 24.34 -4.30
C GLU A 229 29.03 23.87 -5.76
N ALA A 230 28.28 22.80 -6.08
CA ALA A 230 28.17 22.30 -7.46
C ALA A 230 27.00 22.87 -8.27
N ASN A 231 25.99 23.44 -7.60
CA ASN A 231 24.76 23.90 -8.26
C ASN A 231 24.85 25.35 -8.77
N GLU A 232 25.66 26.21 -8.16
CA GLU A 232 25.77 27.62 -8.58
C GLU A 232 26.31 27.78 -9.99
N GLU A 233 27.33 26.99 -10.38
CA GLU A 233 27.93 27.04 -11.72
C GLU A 233 26.95 26.56 -12.81
N HIS A 234 26.17 25.51 -12.53
CA HIS A 234 25.15 25.02 -13.46
C HIS A 234 23.98 26.00 -13.59
N VAL A 235 23.57 26.64 -12.48
CA VAL A 235 22.52 27.67 -12.48
C VAL A 235 22.99 28.93 -13.23
N SER A 236 24.23 29.38 -13.05
CA SER A 236 24.76 30.53 -13.78
C SER A 236 24.83 30.26 -15.29
N THR A 237 25.32 29.08 -15.68
CA THR A 237 25.41 28.67 -17.09
C THR A 237 24.02 28.59 -17.74
N LEU A 238 23.03 28.08 -17.01
CA LEU A 238 21.65 28.01 -17.48
C LEU A 238 21.02 29.41 -17.64
N LEU A 239 21.21 30.31 -16.67
CA LEU A 239 20.70 31.68 -16.73
C LEU A 239 21.39 32.54 -17.79
N GLU A 240 22.65 32.27 -18.13
CA GLU A 240 23.34 32.92 -19.26
C GLU A 240 22.69 32.55 -20.60
N ALA A 241 22.25 31.30 -20.77
CA ALA A 241 21.62 30.83 -22.00
C ALA A 241 20.18 31.35 -22.17
N ILE A 242 19.38 31.36 -21.11
CA ILE A 242 17.95 31.72 -21.18
C ILE A 242 17.65 33.18 -20.82
N GLY A 243 18.61 33.88 -20.21
CA GLY A 243 18.51 35.26 -19.75
C GLY A 243 18.15 35.38 -18.27
N LYS A 244 18.56 36.49 -17.65
CA LYS A 244 18.29 36.82 -16.24
C LYS A 244 16.99 37.62 -16.12
N PHE A 245 16.20 37.30 -15.11
CA PHE A 245 15.04 38.08 -14.73
C PHE A 245 15.46 39.35 -14.00
N ASP A 246 14.89 40.48 -14.38
CA ASP A 246 15.11 41.77 -13.72
C ASP A 246 13.79 42.26 -13.08
N PRO A 247 13.71 42.30 -11.74
CA PRO A 247 12.51 42.70 -11.02
C PRO A 247 12.05 44.15 -11.27
N GLU A 248 12.94 45.04 -11.76
CA GLU A 248 12.58 46.44 -12.00
C GLU A 248 11.94 46.65 -13.38
N THR A 249 12.24 45.77 -14.34
CA THR A 249 11.79 45.91 -15.74
C THR A 249 10.80 44.82 -16.17
N GLN A 250 10.71 43.71 -15.44
CA GLN A 250 9.91 42.55 -15.82
C GLN A 250 8.93 42.13 -14.72
N THR A 251 7.75 41.68 -15.15
CA THR A 251 6.74 41.06 -14.27
C THR A 251 6.84 39.55 -14.36
N ALA A 252 6.82 38.87 -13.21
CA ALA A 252 6.85 37.42 -13.15
C ALA A 252 5.57 36.81 -13.77
N ASP A 253 5.75 35.78 -14.59
CA ASP A 253 4.67 35.02 -15.22
C ASP A 253 4.15 33.90 -14.33
N ASP A 254 2.88 33.53 -14.56
CA ASP A 254 2.28 32.35 -13.94
C ASP A 254 2.71 31.09 -14.71
N LEU A 255 3.85 30.51 -14.32
CA LEU A 255 4.45 29.35 -14.99
C LEU A 255 3.56 28.10 -14.92
N LYS A 256 2.58 28.05 -14.00
CA LYS A 256 1.62 26.93 -13.92
C LYS A 256 0.73 26.80 -15.15
N LYS A 257 0.67 27.83 -16.01
CA LYS A 257 -0.02 27.74 -17.30
C LYS A 257 0.64 26.76 -18.28
N VAL A 258 1.91 26.44 -18.09
CA VAL A 258 2.61 25.40 -18.87
C VAL A 258 2.26 24.03 -18.30
N LYS A 259 1.69 23.16 -19.14
CA LYS A 259 1.29 21.81 -18.74
C LYS A 259 2.51 21.00 -18.33
N GLY A 260 2.57 20.65 -17.05
CA GLY A 260 3.70 19.93 -16.45
C GLY A 260 4.36 20.69 -15.31
N ILE A 261 4.18 22.01 -15.24
CA ILE A 261 4.63 22.86 -14.15
C ILE A 261 3.50 22.97 -13.11
N GLY A 262 3.66 22.27 -11.98
CA GLY A 262 2.78 22.42 -10.81
C GLY A 262 3.33 23.44 -9.81
N PRO A 263 2.60 23.74 -8.72
CA PRO A 263 3.02 24.73 -7.71
C PRO A 263 4.40 24.49 -7.11
N GLN A 264 4.76 23.22 -6.88
CA GLN A 264 6.09 22.86 -6.35
C GLN A 264 7.20 23.08 -7.39
N MET A 265 6.91 22.85 -8.66
CA MET A 265 7.88 23.03 -9.74
C MET A 265 8.09 24.51 -10.05
N GLU A 266 7.02 25.30 -10.04
CA GLU A 266 7.10 26.77 -10.14
C GLU A 266 7.97 27.36 -9.02
N GLN A 267 7.83 26.88 -7.79
CA GLN A 267 8.70 27.30 -6.69
C GLN A 267 10.17 26.93 -6.91
N ALA A 268 10.46 25.74 -7.43
CA ALA A 268 11.83 25.32 -7.75
C ALA A 268 12.44 26.17 -8.87
N LEU A 269 11.67 26.48 -9.93
CA LEU A 269 12.09 27.35 -11.04
C LEU A 269 12.36 28.79 -10.57
N ASN A 270 11.50 29.32 -9.71
CA ASN A 270 11.69 30.63 -9.12
C ASN A 270 12.95 30.68 -8.24
N GLN A 271 13.27 29.62 -7.49
CA GLN A 271 14.48 29.57 -6.68
C GLN A 271 15.78 29.61 -7.50
N ILE A 272 15.73 29.13 -8.76
CA ILE A 272 16.88 29.15 -9.68
C ILE A 272 16.88 30.37 -10.62
N GLY A 273 15.96 31.32 -10.44
CA GLY A 273 15.95 32.59 -11.18
C GLY A 273 15.10 32.60 -12.46
N ILE A 274 14.22 31.62 -12.66
CA ILE A 274 13.35 31.50 -13.83
C ILE A 274 11.94 31.92 -13.45
N TYR A 275 11.48 33.04 -13.99
CA TYR A 275 10.21 33.65 -13.61
C TYR A 275 9.31 33.98 -14.79
N THR A 276 9.78 33.87 -16.03
CA THR A 276 9.03 34.34 -17.22
C THR A 276 8.87 33.26 -18.28
N PHE A 277 7.80 33.35 -19.09
CA PHE A 277 7.61 32.49 -20.25
C PHE A 277 8.72 32.71 -21.29
N ALA A 278 9.25 33.93 -21.40
CA ALA A 278 10.36 34.25 -22.28
C ALA A 278 11.62 33.44 -21.97
N GLN A 279 11.97 33.26 -20.69
CA GLN A 279 13.10 32.41 -20.28
C GLN A 279 12.85 30.94 -20.62
N VAL A 280 11.67 30.41 -20.28
CA VAL A 280 11.32 29.00 -20.55
C VAL A 280 11.26 28.71 -22.05
N SER A 281 10.81 29.67 -22.86
CA SER A 281 10.71 29.52 -24.33
C SER A 281 12.06 29.35 -25.04
N LYS A 282 13.17 29.74 -24.41
CA LYS A 282 14.52 29.68 -24.96
C LYS A 282 15.26 28.37 -24.60
N MET A 283 14.66 27.51 -23.80
CA MET A 283 15.27 26.24 -23.40
C MET A 283 15.38 25.29 -24.59
N THR A 284 16.57 24.73 -24.79
CA THR A 284 16.83 23.63 -25.72
C THR A 284 17.15 22.35 -24.93
N GLU A 285 17.49 21.27 -25.65
CA GLU A 285 17.89 19.99 -25.04
C GLU A 285 19.01 20.16 -23.99
N LYS A 286 19.97 21.05 -24.24
CA LYS A 286 21.07 21.33 -23.30
C LYS A 286 20.59 21.99 -22.00
N GLU A 287 19.68 22.96 -22.10
CA GLU A 287 19.14 23.65 -20.93
C GLU A 287 18.17 22.74 -20.14
N TYR A 288 17.49 21.81 -20.81
CA TYR A 288 16.70 20.79 -20.12
C TYR A 288 17.57 19.83 -19.31
N ASP A 289 18.68 19.34 -19.87
CA ASP A 289 19.62 18.48 -19.16
C ASP A 289 20.23 19.21 -17.95
N LEU A 290 20.57 20.49 -18.11
CA LEU A 290 21.04 21.35 -17.01
C LEU A 290 19.95 21.54 -15.94
N LEU A 291 18.71 21.83 -16.34
CA LEU A 291 17.58 21.98 -15.42
C LEU A 291 17.31 20.70 -14.63
N ASP A 292 17.40 19.54 -15.28
CA ASP A 292 17.23 18.24 -14.65
C ASP A 292 18.35 17.93 -13.64
N SER A 293 19.59 18.33 -13.96
CA SER A 293 20.73 18.20 -13.05
C SER A 293 20.58 19.06 -11.78
N ILE A 294 20.00 20.26 -11.91
CA ILE A 294 19.83 21.22 -10.81
C ILE A 294 18.63 20.87 -9.93
N THR A 295 17.49 20.55 -10.54
CA THR A 295 16.23 20.34 -9.81
C THR A 295 16.08 18.92 -9.27
N GLY A 296 16.81 17.94 -9.84
CA GLY A 296 16.81 16.52 -9.43
C GLY A 296 15.44 15.84 -9.46
N SER A 297 14.42 16.52 -10.01
CA SER A 297 13.01 16.20 -9.84
C SER A 297 12.41 15.89 -11.21
N PHE A 298 12.26 14.60 -11.51
CA PHE A 298 11.66 14.05 -12.74
C PHE A 298 12.44 14.36 -14.02
N PRO A 299 13.62 13.76 -14.23
CA PRO A 299 14.44 13.98 -15.42
C PRO A 299 13.69 13.63 -16.72
N GLY A 300 13.86 14.46 -17.74
CA GLY A 300 13.28 14.35 -19.08
C GLY A 300 11.84 14.84 -19.18
N ARG A 301 11.23 15.32 -18.09
CA ARG A 301 9.83 15.76 -18.12
C ARG A 301 9.62 17.05 -18.91
N ALA A 302 10.50 18.04 -18.72
CA ALA A 302 10.39 19.33 -19.40
C ALA A 302 10.50 19.18 -20.93
N GLN A 303 11.39 18.32 -21.39
CA GLN A 303 11.55 17.98 -22.81
C GLN A 303 10.36 17.17 -23.34
N ARG A 304 9.92 16.13 -22.61
CA ARG A 304 8.78 15.28 -23.03
C ARG A 304 7.47 16.07 -23.14
N ASP A 305 7.24 16.97 -22.18
CA ASP A 305 6.01 17.76 -22.13
C ASP A 305 6.14 19.06 -22.96
N ASP A 306 7.23 19.28 -23.70
CA ASP A 306 7.50 20.44 -24.58
C ASP A 306 7.25 21.80 -23.92
N TRP A 307 7.95 22.08 -22.82
CA TRP A 307 7.77 23.32 -22.06
C TRP A 307 8.13 24.57 -22.86
N ALA A 308 9.24 24.55 -23.63
CA ALA A 308 9.65 25.67 -24.45
C ALA A 308 8.62 26.00 -25.54
N GLY A 309 8.04 24.99 -26.22
CA GLY A 309 7.01 25.19 -27.22
C GLY A 309 5.72 25.78 -26.64
N GLN A 310 5.32 25.34 -25.44
CA GLN A 310 4.16 25.90 -24.73
C GLN A 310 4.41 27.32 -24.23
N ALA A 311 5.57 27.58 -23.63
CA ALA A 311 5.96 28.89 -23.13
C ALA A 311 6.09 29.90 -24.28
N LYS A 312 6.56 29.48 -25.46
CA LYS A 312 6.61 30.34 -26.65
C LYS A 312 5.22 30.83 -27.07
N LYS A 313 4.23 29.93 -27.13
CA LYS A 313 2.85 30.29 -27.45
C LYS A 313 2.25 31.25 -26.42
N LEU A 314 2.45 30.97 -25.13
CA LEU A 314 1.97 31.82 -24.04
C LEU A 314 2.65 33.19 -24.00
N ASN A 315 3.91 33.29 -24.46
CA ASN A 315 4.62 34.55 -24.57
C ASN A 315 4.18 35.37 -25.79
N GLU A 316 3.85 34.71 -26.90
CA GLU A 316 3.26 35.35 -28.09
C GLU A 316 1.83 35.85 -27.80
N ASP A 317 1.02 35.12 -27.03
CA ASP A 317 -0.32 35.53 -26.61
C ASP A 317 -0.32 36.70 -25.59
N LYS A 318 0.85 36.99 -24.98
CA LYS A 318 1.04 38.08 -24.00
C LYS A 318 1.50 39.39 -24.65
N ALA A 319 2.05 39.34 -25.87
CA ALA A 319 2.57 40.48 -26.63
C ALA A 319 1.45 41.20 -27.41
#